data_AF-A0A924NP67-F1
#
_entry.id   AF-A0A924NP67-F1
#
_cell.length_a   1.000
_cell.length_b   1.000
_cell.length_c   1.000
_cell.angle_alpha   90.00
_cell.angle_beta   90.00
_cell.angle_gamma   90.00
#
_symmetry.space_group_name_H-M   'P 1'
#
loop_
_entity.id
_entity.type
_entity.pdbx_description
1 polymer ?
#
loop_
_entity_poly.entity_id
_entity_poly.type
_entity_poly.pdbx_seq_one_letter_code
_entity_poly.pdbx_strand_id
1 'polypeptide(L)' 'LTKTVVEVVVDEVPAIGMFEALGFEPEALLRDHVRDKSGELHDLVVLAHEVEENWSGMAAAGIDDAL' A
#
# COMPACT_ATOMS: atom_id res chain seq x y z
N LEU A 1 -10.10 -7.18 -14.08
CA LEU A 1 -9.39 -6.01 -13.52
C LEU A 1 -9.64 -6.02 -12.02
N THR A 2 -8.66 -6.56 -11.28
CA THR A 2 -8.68 -6.57 -9.82
C THR A 2 -7.62 -5.57 -9.38
N LYS A 3 -7.99 -4.64 -8.51
CA LYS A 3 -7.10 -3.57 -8.06
C LYS A 3 -6.81 -3.76 -6.59
N THR A 4 -5.53 -3.68 -6.23
CA THR A 4 -5.09 -3.67 -4.84
C THR A 4 -4.73 -2.25 -4.46
N VAL A 5 -5.18 -1.83 -3.27
CA VAL A 5 -4.94 -0.50 -2.72
C VAL A 5 -4.25 -0.63 -1.37
N VAL A 6 -3.30 0.26 -1.11
CA VAL A 6 -2.64 0.41 0.19
C VAL A 6 -2.73 1.87 0.62
N GLU A 7 -3.06 2.07 1.89
CA GLU A 7 -3.14 3.38 2.53
C GLU A 7 -1.96 3.54 3.49
N VAL A 8 -1.18 4.61 3.33
CA VAL A 8 0.04 4.86 4.11
C VAL A 8 0.03 6.30 4.63
N VAL A 9 0.31 6.50 5.91
CA VAL A 9 0.46 7.85 6.48
C VAL A 9 1.74 8.48 5.91
N VAL A 10 1.68 9.74 5.47
CA VAL A 10 2.78 10.40 4.74
C VAL A 10 4.10 10.43 5.53
N ASP A 11 4.02 10.44 6.85
CA ASP A 11 5.20 10.43 7.75
C ASP A 11 6.04 9.13 7.63
N GLU A 12 5.47 8.06 7.07
CA GLU A 12 6.12 6.77 6.85
C GLU A 12 6.75 6.68 5.44
N VAL A 13 7.61 7.64 5.10
CA VAL A 13 8.31 7.72 3.79
C VAL A 13 8.99 6.41 3.36
N PRO A 14 9.64 5.63 4.24
CA PRO A 14 10.21 4.32 3.87
C PRO A 14 9.17 3.32 3.37
N ALA A 15 7.94 3.35 3.92
CA ALA A 15 6.88 2.45 3.49
C ALA A 15 6.37 2.82 2.08
N ILE A 16 6.27 4.11 1.76
CA ILE A 16 5.89 4.58 0.42
C ILE A 16 6.90 4.05 -0.63
N GLY A 17 8.19 4.26 -0.39
CA GLY A 17 9.24 3.79 -1.31
C GLY A 17 9.28 2.27 -1.47
N MET A 18 8.94 1.52 -0.41
CA MET A 18 8.78 0.06 -0.49
C MET A 18 7.64 -0.33 -1.44
N PHE A 19 6.47 0.31 -1.34
CA PHE A 19 5.33 0.00 -2.20
C PHE A 19 5.55 0.45 -3.65
N GLU A 20 6.20 1.60 -3.87
CA GLU A 20 6.63 2.02 -5.21
C GLU A 20 7.57 0.99 -5.85
N ALA A 21 8.51 0.43 -5.08
CA ALA A 21 9.40 -0.64 -5.55
C ALA A 21 8.66 -1.96 -5.87
N LEU A 22 7.49 -2.18 -5.27
CA LEU A 22 6.58 -3.30 -5.58
C LEU A 22 5.64 -3.02 -6.76
N GLY A 23 5.76 -1.86 -7.41
CA GLY A 23 4.96 -1.49 -8.58
C GLY A 23 3.62 -0.84 -8.24
N PHE A 24 3.42 -0.38 -7.01
CA PHE A 24 2.29 0.47 -6.69
C PHE A 24 2.57 1.91 -7.12
N GLU A 25 1.52 2.58 -7.61
CA GLU A 25 1.59 3.98 -8.04
C GLU A 25 0.73 4.87 -7.12
N PRO A 26 1.15 6.12 -6.83
CA PRO A 26 0.33 7.08 -6.11
C PRO A 26 -0.95 7.40 -6.89
N GLU A 27 -2.10 7.24 -6.24
CA GLU A 27 -3.39 7.53 -6.82
C GLU A 27 -4.04 8.78 -6.20
N ALA A 28 -3.92 8.94 -4.88
CA ALA A 28 -4.49 10.07 -4.17
C ALA A 28 -3.69 10.46 -2.93
N LEU A 29 -3.78 11.73 -2.56
CA LEU A 29 -3.33 12.27 -1.28
C LEU A 29 -4.54 12.85 -0.57
N LEU A 30 -4.92 12.27 0.56
CA LEU A 30 -6.01 12.72 1.41
C LEU A 30 -5.44 13.54 2.56
N ARG A 31 -5.72 14.85 2.53
CA ARG A 31 -5.22 15.79 3.53
C ARG A 31 -5.97 15.63 4.85
N ASP A 32 -5.24 15.68 5.96
CA ASP A 32 -5.79 15.65 7.33
C ASP A 32 -6.78 14.48 7.57
N HIS A 33 -6.53 13.33 6.93
CA HIS A 33 -7.50 12.25 6.83
C HIS A 33 -7.45 11.28 8.02
N VAL A 34 -6.27 11.10 8.62
CA VAL A 34 -6.07 10.19 9.75
C VAL A 34 -5.80 11.01 11.01
N ARG A 35 -6.38 10.59 12.13
CA ARG A 35 -6.08 11.17 13.44
C ARG A 35 -5.33 10.16 14.30
N ASP A 36 -4.18 10.55 14.84
CA ASP A 36 -3.42 9.66 15.71
C ASP A 36 -3.97 9.63 17.16
N LYS A 37 -3.28 8.91 18.04
CA LYS A 37 -3.67 8.77 19.45
C LYS A 37 -3.50 10.07 20.26
N SER A 38 -2.61 10.95 19.83
CA SER A 38 -2.41 12.28 20.45
C SER A 38 -3.48 13.28 19.99
N GLY A 39 -4.17 12.96 18.89
CA GLY A 39 -5.21 13.77 18.30
C GLY A 39 -4.73 14.65 17.15
N GLU A 40 -3.49 14.48 16.69
CA GLU A 40 -2.90 15.16 15.55
C GLU A 40 -3.44 14.56 14.24
N LEU A 41 -3.66 15.42 13.24
CA LEU A 41 -4.14 15.04 11.92
C LEU A 41 -2.95 14.81 10.99
N HIS A 42 -3.08 13.77 10.18
CA HIS A 42 -2.05 13.28 9.30
C HIS A 42 -2.60 13.05 7.90
N ASP A 43 -1.76 13.35 6.91
CA ASP A 43 -2.06 13.08 5.52
C ASP A 43 -1.94 11.58 5.24
N LEU A 44 -2.82 11.08 4.37
CA LEU A 44 -2.85 9.68 3.93
C LEU A 44 -2.60 9.62 2.43
N VAL A 45 -1.57 8.89 2.01
CA VAL A 45 -1.38 8.55 0.60
C VAL A 45 -2.06 7.22 0.28
N VAL A 46 -2.78 7.20 -0.83
CA VAL A 46 -3.40 6.01 -1.41
C VAL A 46 -2.55 5.57 -2.59
N LEU A 47 -2.04 4.36 -2.51
CA LEU A 47 -1.20 3.72 -3.52
C LEU A 47 -1.99 2.56 -4.14
N ALA A 48 -1.88 2.37 -5.45
CA ALA A 48 -2.61 1.35 -6.17
C ALA A 48 -1.72 0.52 -7.09
N HIS A 49 -2.03 -0.77 -7.20
CA HIS A 49 -1.45 -1.65 -8.20
C HIS A 49 -2.56 -2.44 -8.90
N GLU A 50 -2.52 -2.47 -10.22
CA GLU A 50 -3.40 -3.33 -11.01
C GLU A 50 -2.88 -4.77 -10.95
N VAL A 51 -3.69 -5.67 -10.38
CA VAL A 51 -3.40 -7.09 -10.45
C VAL A 51 -3.80 -7.54 -11.84
N GLU A 52 -2.83 -7.58 -12.76
CA GLU A 52 -2.94 -8.46 -13.91
C GLU A 52 -3.13 -9.88 -13.36
N GLU A 53 -4.21 -10.56 -13.74
CA GLU A 53 -4.44 -11.97 -13.39
C GLU A 53 -3.38 -12.84 -14.09
N ASN A 54 -2.15 -12.80 -13.59
CA ASN A 54 -1.10 -13.71 -13.98
C ASN A 54 -0.74 -14.51 -12.72
N TRP A 55 -1.34 -15.69 -12.62
CA TRP A 55 -1.28 -16.69 -11.54
C TRP A 55 0.14 -17.24 -11.26
N SER A 56 1.19 -16.45 -11.40
CA SER A 56 2.58 -16.92 -11.47
C SER A 56 3.47 -16.41 -10.33
N GLY A 57 3.04 -15.39 -9.57
CA GLY A 57 3.90 -14.71 -8.58
C GLY A 57 3.76 -15.18 -7.14
N MET A 58 2.62 -15.76 -6.74
CA MET A 58 2.37 -16.13 -5.33
C MET A 58 3.18 -17.32 -4.83
N ALA A 59 3.73 -18.15 -5.74
CA ALA A 59 4.68 -19.20 -5.38
C ALA A 59 6.07 -18.67 -4.97
N ALA A 60 6.40 -17.41 -5.28
CA ALA A 60 7.73 -16.84 -4.99
C ALA A 60 7.87 -16.30 -3.55
N ALA A 61 6.75 -16.03 -2.86
CA ALA A 61 6.75 -15.48 -1.50
C ALA A 61 6.62 -16.56 -0.40
N GLY A 62 6.41 -17.83 -0.75
CA GLY A 62 6.50 -18.96 0.19
C GLY A 62 5.51 -18.96 1.36
N ILE A 63 4.35 -18.30 1.24
CA ILE A 63 3.32 -18.25 2.28
C ILE A 63 2.29 -19.39 2.09
N ASP A 64 2.77 -20.61 1.83
CA ASP A 64 1.94 -21.82 1.78
C ASP A 64 2.24 -22.80 2.94
N ASP A 65 3.20 -22.51 3.81
CA ASP A 65 3.65 -23.46 4.84
C ASP A 65 3.20 -23.10 6.26
N ALA A 66 1.90 -22.81 6.41
CA ALA A 66 1.25 -22.76 7.72
C ALA A 66 -0.19 -23.29 7.65
N LEU A 67 -0.33 -24.60 7.41
CA LEU A 67 -1.49 -25.40 7.78
C LEU A 67 -1.10 -26.43 8.84
#